data_AF-A0A6A3IUL7-F1
#
_entry.id   AF-A0A6A3IUL7-F1
#
_cell.length_a   1.000
_cell.length_b   1.000
_cell.length_c   1.000
_cell.angle_alpha   90.00
_cell.angle_beta   90.00
_cell.angle_gamma   90.00
#
_symmetry.space_group_name_H-M   'P 1'
#
loop_
_entity.id
_entity.type
_entity.pdbx_description
1 polymer ?
#
loop_
_entity_poly.entity_id
_entity_poly.type
_entity_poly.pdbx_seq_one_letter_code
_entity_poly.pdbx_strand_id
1 'polypeptide(L)'
;MRLVTQTSRGILVENNLVHFTDFSRAGGEESYAVTAADFVDQDERFPYRPHERIRRDATAAILVTSHVDAKSSKEADADGYGGHTSSEEEAEPVVVITRWAFTRICRTEMNVPIEVLREMRDLSGRVSETILNCVRETVGLAK
;
A
#
# COMPACT_ATOMS: atom_id res chain seq x y z
N MET A 1 11.70 -5.91 -9.60
CA MET A 1 11.08 -4.88 -10.46
C MET A 1 11.92 -3.61 -10.40
N ARG A 2 12.25 -3.05 -11.56
CA ARG A 2 12.95 -1.78 -11.66
C ARG A 2 12.03 -0.72 -12.25
N LEU A 3 11.87 0.38 -11.55
CA LEU A 3 11.03 1.49 -11.94
C LEU A 3 11.88 2.75 -12.03
N VAL A 4 11.86 3.40 -13.19
CA VAL A 4 12.48 4.71 -13.38
C VAL A 4 11.37 5.73 -13.62
N THR A 5 11.28 6.71 -12.74
CA THR A 5 10.32 7.82 -12.82
C THR A 5 11.05 9.12 -13.06
N GLN A 6 10.33 10.14 -13.52
CA GLN A 6 10.88 11.48 -13.71
C GLN A 6 10.18 12.46 -12.76
N THR A 7 10.95 13.32 -12.09
CA THR A 7 10.40 14.38 -11.23
C THR A 7 9.84 15.52 -12.07
N SER A 8 9.11 16.43 -11.42
CA SER A 8 8.57 17.64 -12.07
C SER A 8 9.62 18.49 -12.81
N ARG A 9 10.89 18.40 -12.40
CA ARG A 9 12.03 19.12 -13.00
C ARG A 9 12.85 18.29 -13.97
N GLY A 10 12.33 17.16 -14.41
CA GLY A 10 12.97 16.32 -15.41
C GLY A 10 14.06 15.40 -14.88
N ILE A 11 14.30 15.34 -13.56
CA ILE A 11 15.35 14.50 -12.97
C ILE A 11 14.86 13.06 -12.87
N LEU A 12 15.69 12.11 -13.31
CA LEU A 12 15.37 10.69 -13.23
C LEU A 12 15.59 10.15 -11.82
N VAL A 13 14.65 9.32 -11.36
CA VAL A 13 14.67 8.63 -10.08
C VAL A 13 14.45 7.15 -10.32
N GLU A 14 15.39 6.33 -9.85
CA GLU A 14 15.32 4.87 -9.94
C GLU A 14 14.93 4.25 -8.59
N ASN A 15 13.98 3.30 -8.65
CA ASN A 15 13.67 2.37 -7.57
C ASN A 15 13.92 0.96 -8.11
N ASN A 16 14.82 0.22 -7.47
CA ASN A 16 15.04 -1.18 -7.80
C ASN A 16 14.61 -2.03 -6.60
N LEU A 17 13.52 -2.77 -6.75
CA LEU A 17 12.85 -3.46 -5.65
C LEU A 17 12.65 -4.94 -5.94
N VAL A 18 12.75 -5.77 -4.92
CA VAL A 18 12.18 -7.13 -4.91
C VAL A 18 10.85 -7.07 -4.18
N HIS A 19 9.86 -7.81 -4.67
CA HIS A 19 8.50 -7.79 -4.13
C HIS A 19 8.00 -9.21 -3.95
N PHE A 20 7.40 -9.47 -2.79
CA PHE A 20 6.75 -10.72 -2.45
C PHE A 20 5.34 -10.42 -1.98
N THR A 21 4.39 -11.21 -2.45
CA THR A 21 3.00 -11.11 -2.03
C THR A 21 2.49 -12.51 -1.76
N ASP A 22 1.74 -12.63 -0.68
CA ASP A 22 1.03 -13.85 -0.35
C ASP A 22 -0.37 -13.51 0.14
N PHE A 23 -1.29 -14.45 -0.08
CA PHE A 23 -2.68 -14.34 0.34
C PHE A 23 -3.10 -15.64 1.01
N SER A 24 -3.65 -15.50 2.21
CA SER A 24 -4.12 -16.63 3.00
C SER A 24 -5.58 -16.42 3.36
N ARG A 25 -6.41 -17.42 3.05
CA ARG A 25 -7.69 -17.63 3.73
C ARG A 25 -7.37 -18.43 4.99
N ALA A 26 -7.47 -17.79 6.15
CA ALA A 26 -7.59 -18.57 7.38
C ALA A 26 -8.88 -19.41 7.27
N GLY A 27 -8.95 -20.58 7.89
CA GLY A 27 -10.09 -21.50 7.80
C GLY A 27 -11.37 -20.98 8.48
N GLY A 28 -11.91 -19.85 8.01
CA GLY A 28 -13.07 -19.09 8.50
C GLY A 28 -13.39 -17.87 7.60
N GLU A 29 -14.12 -16.87 8.12
CA GLU A 29 -14.46 -15.58 7.46
C GLU A 29 -13.29 -14.59 7.38
N GLU A 30 -12.20 -14.84 8.11
CA GLU A 30 -11.03 -13.97 8.13
C GLU A 30 -10.04 -14.32 7.02
N SER A 31 -9.73 -13.33 6.19
CA SER A 31 -8.72 -13.43 5.14
C SER A 31 -7.69 -12.32 5.28
N TYR A 32 -6.45 -12.62 4.93
CA TYR A 32 -5.39 -11.61 4.91
C TYR A 32 -4.48 -11.75 3.71
N ALA A 33 -4.00 -10.61 3.23
CA ALA A 33 -2.94 -10.53 2.24
C ALA A 33 -1.75 -9.81 2.86
N VAL A 34 -0.55 -10.33 2.65
CA VAL A 34 0.69 -9.67 3.02
C VAL A 34 1.49 -9.38 1.77
N THR A 35 2.07 -8.19 1.72
CA THR A 35 3.00 -7.77 0.69
C THR A 35 4.23 -7.19 1.35
N ALA A 36 5.41 -7.66 0.94
CA ALA A 36 6.69 -7.14 1.39
C ALA A 36 7.52 -6.73 0.18
N ALA A 37 8.17 -5.58 0.27
CA ALA A 37 9.08 -5.05 -0.73
C ALA A 37 10.37 -4.60 -0.07
N ASP A 38 11.49 -4.86 -0.72
CA ASP A 38 12.79 -4.36 -0.29
C ASP A 38 13.64 -3.94 -1.48
N PHE A 39 14.65 -3.09 -1.24
CA PHE A 39 15.51 -2.59 -2.30
C PHE A 39 16.60 -3.60 -2.67
N VAL A 40 16.99 -3.57 -3.94
CA VAL A 40 18.15 -4.32 -4.43
C VAL A 40 19.40 -3.47 -4.23
N ASP A 41 20.26 -3.88 -3.30
CA ASP A 41 21.45 -3.09 -2.98
C ASP A 41 22.51 -3.11 -4.09
N GLN A 42 22.77 -4.30 -4.62
CA GLN A 42 23.75 -4.55 -5.68
C GLN A 42 23.06 -5.26 -6.84
N ASP A 43 23.21 -4.69 -8.03
CA ASP A 43 22.66 -5.23 -9.27
C ASP A 43 23.76 -5.18 -10.34
N GLU A 44 24.45 -6.30 -10.51
CA GLU A 44 25.54 -6.42 -11.49
C GLU A 44 25.03 -6.36 -12.94
N ARG A 45 23.79 -6.81 -13.16
CA ARG A 45 23.20 -6.85 -14.50
C ARG A 45 22.87 -5.44 -14.99
N PHE A 46 22.41 -4.58 -14.09
CA PHE A 46 22.10 -3.19 -14.39
C PHE A 46 22.58 -2.25 -13.27
N PRO A 47 23.87 -1.89 -13.24
CA PRO A 47 24.44 -1.07 -12.18
C PRO A 47 23.76 0.29 -12.03
N TYR A 48 23.73 0.80 -10.80
CA TYR A 48 23.29 2.17 -10.52
C TYR A 48 24.24 3.18 -11.18
N ARG A 49 23.67 4.25 -11.76
CA ARG A 49 24.42 5.32 -12.42
C ARG A 49 24.20 6.67 -11.72
N PRO A 50 25.05 7.03 -10.75
CA PRO A 50 24.83 8.19 -9.87
C PRO A 50 24.89 9.56 -10.56
N HIS A 51 25.45 9.63 -11.77
CA HIS A 51 25.51 10.84 -12.61
C HIS A 51 24.28 11.03 -13.49
N GLU A 52 23.47 9.98 -13.71
CA GLU A 52 22.33 10.02 -14.64
C GLU A 52 20.99 10.09 -13.90
N ARG A 53 20.93 9.57 -12.68
CA ARG A 53 19.69 9.44 -11.91
C ARG A 53 19.91 9.34 -10.41
N ILE A 54 18.91 9.72 -9.65
CA ILE A 54 18.87 9.54 -8.19
C ILE A 54 18.39 8.12 -7.88
N ARG A 55 19.08 7.40 -6.99
CA ARG A 55 18.57 6.14 -6.44
C ARG A 55 17.72 6.40 -5.21
N ARG A 56 16.53 5.82 -5.16
CA ARG A 56 15.67 5.76 -3.99
C ARG A 56 15.53 4.31 -3.54
N ASP A 57 16.05 4.02 -2.37
CA ASP A 57 15.83 2.74 -1.69
C ASP A 57 14.50 2.80 -0.94
N ALA A 58 13.76 1.69 -0.97
CA ALA A 58 12.52 1.54 -0.22
C ALA A 58 12.41 0.14 0.35
N THR A 59 12.02 0.07 1.62
CA THR A 59 11.58 -1.15 2.29
C THR A 59 10.16 -0.90 2.78
N ALA A 60 9.23 -1.79 2.47
CA ALA A 60 7.84 -1.65 2.86
C ALA A 60 7.19 -3.00 3.13
N ALA A 61 6.23 -3.01 4.05
CA ALA A 61 5.32 -4.10 4.28
C ALA A 61 3.88 -3.57 4.30
N ILE A 62 2.95 -4.29 3.70
CA ILE A 62 1.53 -4.00 3.66
C ILE A 62 0.79 -5.26 4.12
N LEU A 63 -0.07 -5.12 5.12
CA LEU A 63 -1.01 -6.13 5.56
C LEU A 63 -2.42 -5.65 5.26
N VAL A 64 -3.18 -6.44 4.51
CA VAL A 64 -4.60 -6.22 4.26
C VAL A 64 -5.37 -7.31 4.98
N THR A 65 -6.34 -6.94 5.82
CA THR A 65 -7.21 -7.88 6.53
C THR A 65 -8.68 -7.54 6.31
N SER A 66 -9.53 -8.55 6.16
CA SER A 66 -10.99 -8.40 6.14
C SER A 66 -11.60 -8.89 7.45
N HIS A 67 -12.51 -8.11 8.04
CA HIS A 67 -13.27 -8.45 9.24
C HIS A 67 -14.76 -8.23 9.00
N VAL A 68 -15.62 -9.01 9.64
CA VAL A 68 -17.07 -8.79 9.65
C VAL A 68 -17.40 -7.98 10.91
N ASP A 69 -18.05 -6.82 10.78
CA ASP A 69 -18.40 -6.00 11.96
C ASP A 69 -19.54 -6.65 12.76
N ALA A 70 -19.20 -7.30 13.87
CA ALA A 70 -20.16 -7.96 14.76
C ALA A 70 -21.03 -6.98 15.58
N LYS A 71 -20.94 -5.66 15.36
CA LYS A 71 -21.78 -4.67 16.07
C LYS A 71 -23.18 -4.50 15.46
N SER A 72 -23.37 -4.80 14.17
CA SER A 72 -24.71 -4.79 13.57
C SER A 72 -25.60 -5.95 14.05
N SER A 73 -25.01 -7.03 14.59
CA SER A 73 -25.75 -8.23 15.01
C SER A 73 -26.22 -8.23 16.48
N LYS A 74 -25.87 -7.22 17.29
CA LYS A 74 -26.17 -7.23 18.74
C LYS A 74 -27.29 -6.28 19.21
N GLU A 75 -27.87 -5.47 18.32
CA GLU A 75 -28.98 -4.56 18.68
C GLU A 75 -30.38 -5.14 18.41
N ALA A 76 -30.49 -6.34 17.82
CA ALA A 76 -31.79 -6.94 17.45
C ALA A 76 -32.46 -7.83 18.53
N ASP A 77 -31.78 -8.17 19.64
CA ASP A 77 -32.30 -9.10 20.65
C ASP A 77 -32.78 -8.42 21.96
N ALA A 78 -33.47 -7.29 21.84
CA ALA A 78 -34.19 -6.70 22.97
C ALA A 78 -35.45 -5.93 22.51
N ASP A 79 -36.43 -6.62 21.90
CA ASP A 79 -37.84 -6.52 22.29
C ASP A 79 -38.75 -7.37 21.37
N GLY A 80 -39.73 -8.02 22.01
CA GLY A 80 -40.49 -9.15 21.46
C GLY A 80 -41.61 -8.84 20.44
N TYR A 81 -42.03 -9.95 19.82
CA TYR A 81 -43.32 -10.18 19.15
C TYR A 81 -43.55 -9.48 17.80
N GLY A 82 -43.24 -10.20 16.72
CA GLY A 82 -43.76 -9.89 15.39
C GLY A 82 -43.09 -10.74 14.31
N GLY A 83 -43.84 -11.63 13.67
CA GLY A 83 -43.34 -12.45 12.57
C GLY A 83 -42.92 -11.58 11.39
N HIS A 84 -41.64 -11.63 11.02
CA HIS A 84 -41.13 -11.13 9.75
C HIS A 84 -39.95 -12.00 9.31
N THR A 85 -39.93 -12.26 8.01
CA THR A 85 -38.89 -13.00 7.28
C THR A 85 -37.51 -12.50 7.68
N SER A 86 -36.66 -13.39 8.18
CA SER A 86 -35.25 -13.14 8.48
C SER A 86 -34.51 -12.80 7.18
N SER A 87 -34.49 -11.52 6.82
CA SER A 87 -33.46 -11.00 5.94
C SER A 87 -32.20 -10.99 6.78
N GLU A 88 -31.30 -11.94 6.51
CA GLU A 88 -29.94 -11.91 7.03
C GLU A 88 -29.32 -10.59 6.54
N GLU A 89 -29.28 -9.57 7.38
CA GLU A 89 -28.49 -8.37 7.10
C GLU A 89 -27.03 -8.81 7.10
N GLU A 90 -26.50 -9.10 5.91
CA GLU A 90 -25.10 -9.43 5.70
C GLU A 90 -24.25 -8.33 6.34
N ALA A 91 -23.57 -8.66 7.43
CA ALA A 91 -22.77 -7.70 8.16
C ALA A 91 -21.70 -7.11 7.22
N GLU A 92 -21.57 -5.78 7.24
CA GLU A 92 -20.73 -5.06 6.29
C GLU A 92 -19.24 -5.44 6.50
N PRO A 93 -18.54 -5.93 5.47
CA PRO A 93 -17.14 -6.32 5.59
C PRO A 93 -16.25 -5.08 5.69
N VAL A 94 -15.46 -4.99 6.76
CA VAL A 94 -14.48 -3.94 7.00
C VAL A 94 -13.12 -4.40 6.50
N VAL A 95 -12.53 -3.64 5.57
CA VAL A 95 -11.16 -3.85 5.09
C VAL A 95 -10.20 -2.91 5.81
N VAL A 96 -9.18 -3.47 6.46
CA VAL A 96 -8.12 -2.71 7.14
C VAL A 96 -6.81 -2.89 6.38
N ILE A 97 -6.16 -1.77 6.04
CA ILE A 97 -4.84 -1.75 5.42
C ILE A 97 -3.85 -1.19 6.44
N THR A 98 -2.88 -2.00 6.84
CA THR A 98 -1.75 -1.57 7.66
C THR A 98 -0.51 -1.50 6.81
N ARG A 99 0.16 -0.34 6.79
CA ARG A 99 1.36 -0.11 5.97
C ARG A 99 2.53 0.36 6.83
N TRP A 100 3.65 -0.33 6.68
CA TRP A 100 4.96 0.09 7.19
C TRP A 100 5.85 0.42 6.00
N ALA A 101 6.53 1.57 6.03
CA ALA A 101 7.42 1.94 4.94
C ALA A 101 8.57 2.81 5.44
N PHE A 102 9.75 2.56 4.86
CA PHE A 102 10.95 3.36 5.01
C PHE A 102 11.52 3.64 3.63
N THR A 103 11.86 4.90 3.36
CA THR A 103 12.50 5.31 2.11
C THR A 103 13.76 6.09 2.40
N ARG A 104 14.78 5.87 1.57
CA ARG A 104 16.07 6.56 1.64
C ARG A 104 16.43 7.09 0.26
N ILE A 105 16.76 8.37 0.20
CA ILE A 105 17.35 8.96 -1.00
C ILE A 105 18.86 8.75 -0.91
N CYS A 106 19.43 8.00 -1.85
CA CYS A 106 20.85 7.72 -1.89
C CYS A 106 21.64 8.95 -2.35
N ARG A 107 22.92 9.01 -1.96
CA ARG A 107 23.83 10.03 -2.46
C ARG A 107 23.89 9.94 -3.98
N THR A 108 23.75 11.09 -4.63
CA THR A 108 23.89 11.27 -6.07
C THR A 108 25.05 12.22 -6.35
N GLU A 109 25.64 12.10 -7.53
CA GLU A 109 26.71 12.98 -8.01
C GLU A 109 26.16 14.10 -8.91
N MET A 110 24.84 14.11 -9.12
CA MET A 110 24.16 15.18 -9.82
C MET A 110 24.02 16.42 -8.93
N ASN A 111 24.03 17.60 -9.56
CA ASN A 111 23.65 18.83 -8.89
C ASN A 111 22.12 18.91 -8.79
N VAL A 112 21.57 18.31 -7.72
CA VAL A 112 20.12 18.22 -7.51
C VAL A 112 19.62 19.38 -6.65
N PRO A 113 18.67 20.19 -7.14
CA PRO A 113 18.05 21.24 -6.34
C PRO A 113 17.36 20.66 -5.10
N ILE A 114 17.46 21.37 -3.96
CA ILE A 114 16.89 20.92 -2.68
C ILE A 114 15.37 20.70 -2.76
N GLU A 115 14.68 21.45 -3.63
CA GLU A 115 13.25 21.34 -3.88
C GLU A 115 12.89 19.97 -4.44
N VAL A 116 13.74 19.39 -5.28
CA VAL A 116 13.51 18.04 -5.84
C VAL A 116 13.68 16.99 -4.74
N LEU A 117 14.66 17.15 -3.86
CA LEU A 117 14.86 16.25 -2.72
C LEU A 117 13.67 16.31 -1.74
N ARG A 118 13.06 17.49 -1.57
CA ARG A 118 11.83 17.67 -0.78
C ARG A 118 10.63 17.02 -1.47
N GLU A 119 10.43 17.26 -2.76
CA GLU A 119 9.37 16.61 -3.55
C GLU A 119 9.45 15.08 -3.43
N MET A 120 10.66 14.51 -3.54
CA MET A 120 10.87 13.07 -3.40
C MET A 120 10.55 12.55 -2.00
N ARG A 121 10.84 13.32 -0.94
CA ARG A 121 10.47 13.00 0.44
C ARG A 121 8.95 12.99 0.58
N ASP A 122 8.28 14.05 0.13
CA ASP A 122 6.85 14.26 0.30
C ASP A 122 6.02 13.25 -0.52
N LEU A 123 6.52 12.83 -1.69
CA LEU A 123 5.91 11.79 -2.53
C LEU A 123 5.71 10.47 -1.76
N SER A 124 6.58 10.15 -0.80
CA SER A 124 6.45 8.92 0.00
C SER A 124 5.15 8.89 0.82
N GLY A 125 4.60 10.06 1.20
CA GLY A 125 3.30 10.17 1.86
C GLY A 125 2.12 9.92 0.92
N ARG A 126 2.18 10.47 -0.30
CA ARG A 126 1.12 10.36 -1.32
C ARG A 126 0.85 8.91 -1.76
N VAL A 127 1.86 8.04 -1.69
CA VAL A 127 1.71 6.61 -2.01
C VAL A 127 0.65 5.93 -1.13
N SER A 128 0.53 6.33 0.14
CA SER A 128 -0.47 5.76 1.05
C SER A 128 -1.90 6.06 0.60
N GLU A 129 -2.16 7.29 0.13
CA GLU A 129 -3.46 7.68 -0.43
C GLU A 129 -3.78 6.91 -1.71
N THR A 130 -2.78 6.74 -2.59
CA THR A 130 -2.95 5.94 -3.81
C THR A 130 -3.33 4.50 -3.50
N ILE A 131 -2.65 3.85 -2.54
CA ILE A 131 -2.99 2.47 -2.12
C ILE A 131 -4.43 2.40 -1.61
N LEU A 132 -4.83 3.33 -0.74
CA LEU A 132 -6.18 3.37 -0.20
C LEU A 132 -7.24 3.54 -1.30
N ASN A 133 -7.01 4.45 -2.25
CA ASN A 133 -7.92 4.66 -3.37
C ASN A 133 -8.03 3.42 -4.26
N CYS A 134 -6.92 2.75 -4.58
CA CYS A 134 -6.95 1.50 -5.35
C CYS A 134 -7.77 0.41 -4.65
N VAL A 135 -7.64 0.29 -3.32
CA VAL A 135 -8.46 -0.68 -2.57
C VAL A 135 -9.92 -0.28 -2.61
N ARG A 136 -10.27 0.99 -2.37
CA ARG A 136 -11.65 1.48 -2.44
C ARG A 136 -12.28 1.21 -3.81
N GLU A 137 -11.56 1.50 -4.88
CA GLU A 137 -12.00 1.20 -6.25
C GLU A 137 -12.24 -0.30 -6.45
N THR A 138 -11.32 -1.13 -5.96
CA THR A 138 -11.41 -2.61 -6.08
C THR A 138 -12.63 -3.18 -5.35
N VAL A 139 -12.99 -2.61 -4.18
CA VAL A 139 -14.15 -3.05 -3.40
C VAL A 139 -15.45 -2.30 -3.73
N GLY A 140 -15.48 -1.51 -4.81
CA GLY A 140 -16.69 -0.80 -5.26
C GLY A 140 -17.06 0.43 -4.42
N LEU A 141 -16.13 0.96 -3.61
CA LEU A 141 -16.29 2.16 -2.78
C LEU A 141 -15.69 3.42 -3.44
N ALA A 142 -15.51 3.41 -4.75
CA ALA A 142 -15.11 4.59 -5.52
C ALA A 142 -16.21 5.67 -5.44
N LYS A 143 -15.81 6.91 -5.16
CA LYS A 143 -16.69 8.09 -5.28
C LYS A 143 -16.50 8.75 -6.63
#